data_AF-A0A533SAJ6-F1
#
_entry.id   AF-A0A533SAJ6-F1
#
_cell.length_a   1.000
_cell.length_b   1.000
_cell.length_c   1.000
_cell.angle_alpha   90.00
_cell.angle_beta   90.00
_cell.angle_gamma   90.00
#
_symmetry.space_group_name_H-M   'P 1'
#
loop_
_entity.id
_entity.type
_entity.pdbx_description
1 polymer ?
#
loop_
_entity_poly.entity_id
_entity_poly.type
_entity_poly.pdbx_seq_one_letter_code
_entity_poly.pdbx_strand_id
1 'polypeptide(L)'
;MNDTLKIILFVLASAGIVCLSRRSLIKPRSHGFYRFFAFELILALILLNLNAWFKSPFAWHQVISWILLVAALVPLGFGVRSLTTRGKPARQRAGEQQLLGFEKTTALVTSGIYAYIRHPLYS
;
A
#
# COMPACT_ATOMS: atom_id res chain seq x y z
N MET A 1 -21.67 10.54 -1.60
CA MET A 1 -21.53 9.51 -2.65
C MET A 1 -22.60 8.45 -2.47
N ASN A 2 -23.37 8.19 -3.53
CA ASN A 2 -24.47 7.23 -3.54
C ASN A 2 -23.93 5.80 -3.38
N ASP A 3 -24.71 4.91 -2.77
CA ASP A 3 -24.24 3.56 -2.47
C ASP A 3 -23.99 2.73 -3.73
N THR A 4 -24.78 2.93 -4.78
CA THR A 4 -24.54 2.33 -6.10
C THR A 4 -23.15 2.67 -6.66
N LEU A 5 -22.72 3.93 -6.51
CA LEU A 5 -21.39 4.35 -6.95
C LEU A 5 -20.27 3.74 -6.09
N LYS A 6 -20.49 3.60 -4.78
CA LYS A 6 -19.54 2.89 -3.90
C LYS A 6 -19.37 1.44 -4.32
N ILE A 7 -20.46 0.75 -4.65
CA ILE A 7 -20.42 -0.66 -5.10
C ILE A 7 -19.67 -0.77 -6.43
N ILE A 8 -19.99 0.09 -7.41
CA ILE A 8 -19.29 0.10 -8.70
C ILE A 8 -17.78 0.31 -8.50
N LEU A 9 -17.42 1.31 -7.68
CA LEU A 9 -16.02 1.61 -7.40
C LEU A 9 -15.32 0.46 -6.65
N PHE A 10 -16.01 -0.18 -5.71
CA PHE A 10 -15.51 -1.34 -5.00
C PHE A 10 -15.22 -2.49 -5.97
N VAL A 11 -16.17 -2.85 -6.85
CA VAL A 11 -16.00 -3.95 -7.81
C VAL A 11 -14.86 -3.66 -8.78
N LEU A 12 -14.77 -2.44 -9.33
CA LEU A 12 -13.71 -2.07 -10.26
C LEU A 12 -12.32 -2.09 -9.58
N ALA A 13 -12.20 -1.51 -8.39
CA ALA A 13 -10.93 -1.48 -7.67
C ALA A 13 -10.53 -2.87 -7.16
N SER A 14 -11.47 -3.65 -6.64
CA SER A 14 -11.27 -5.05 -6.22
C SER A 14 -10.80 -5.91 -7.39
N ALA A 15 -11.40 -5.76 -8.59
CA ALA A 15 -10.91 -6.44 -9.79
C ALA A 15 -9.44 -6.12 -10.11
N GLY A 16 -9.03 -4.86 -9.91
CA GLY A 16 -7.62 -4.44 -10.01
C GLY A 16 -6.72 -5.12 -8.97
N ILE A 17 -7.14 -5.16 -7.70
CA ILE A 17 -6.42 -5.81 -6.60
C ILE A 17 -6.28 -7.32 -6.83
N VAL A 18 -7.35 -7.98 -7.27
CA VAL A 18 -7.36 -9.40 -7.67
C VAL A 18 -6.37 -9.64 -8.81
N CYS A 19 -6.40 -8.81 -9.85
CA CYS A 19 -5.47 -8.95 -10.99
C CYS A 19 -4.00 -8.84 -10.54
N LEU A 20 -3.68 -7.87 -9.67
CA LEU A 20 -2.34 -7.70 -9.11
C LEU A 20 -1.95 -8.86 -8.18
N SER A 21 -2.90 -9.38 -7.41
CA SER A 21 -2.68 -10.39 -6.36
C SER A 21 -2.92 -11.83 -6.80
N ARG A 22 -3.25 -12.08 -8.08
CA ARG A 22 -3.59 -13.42 -8.60
C ARG A 22 -2.58 -14.50 -8.24
N ARG A 23 -1.28 -14.17 -8.26
CA ARG A 23 -0.19 -15.10 -7.89
C ARG A 23 -0.11 -15.37 -6.39
N SER A 24 -0.49 -14.38 -5.58
CA SER A 24 -0.58 -14.49 -4.13
C SER A 24 -1.74 -15.38 -3.69
N LEU A 25 -2.88 -15.30 -4.40
CA LEU A 25 -4.10 -16.04 -4.08
C LEU A 25 -3.94 -17.56 -4.22
N ILE A 26 -3.08 -18.00 -5.12
CA ILE A 26 -2.80 -19.44 -5.38
C ILE A 26 -1.97 -20.06 -4.23
N LYS A 27 -1.42 -19.25 -3.31
CA LYS A 27 -0.59 -19.73 -2.19
C LYS A 27 -1.16 -19.30 -0.82
N PRO A 28 -2.13 -20.02 -0.25
CA PRO A 28 -2.85 -19.61 0.98
C PRO A 28 -1.99 -19.48 2.26
N ARG A 29 -0.78 -20.06 2.29
CA ARG A 29 0.13 -19.99 3.46
C ARG A 29 1.20 -18.90 3.36
N SER A 30 1.04 -17.96 2.44
CA SER A 30 2.11 -17.03 2.09
C SER A 30 1.66 -15.59 2.33
N HIS A 31 2.58 -14.72 2.75
CA HIS A 31 2.25 -13.37 3.27
C HIS A 31 1.34 -12.56 2.34
N GLY A 32 1.57 -12.62 1.04
CA GLY A 32 0.76 -11.91 0.05
C GLY A 32 -0.69 -12.41 -0.07
N PHE A 33 -1.04 -13.61 0.42
CA PHE A 33 -2.43 -14.08 0.49
C PHE A 33 -3.20 -13.24 1.51
N TYR A 34 -2.63 -13.07 2.71
CA TYR A 34 -3.21 -12.19 3.73
C TYR A 34 -3.17 -10.71 3.31
N ARG A 35 -2.11 -10.29 2.59
CA ARG A 35 -2.03 -8.93 2.04
C ARG A 35 -3.19 -8.60 1.09
N PHE A 36 -3.65 -9.58 0.30
CA PHE A 36 -4.82 -9.38 -0.56
C PHE A 36 -6.05 -8.99 0.26
N PHE A 37 -6.40 -9.76 1.29
CA PHE A 37 -7.55 -9.45 2.14
C PHE A 37 -7.38 -8.12 2.89
N ALA A 38 -6.16 -7.79 3.32
CA ALA A 38 -5.88 -6.50 3.90
C ALA A 38 -6.22 -5.34 2.94
N PHE A 39 -5.83 -5.46 1.66
CA PHE A 39 -6.18 -4.44 0.65
C PHE A 39 -7.68 -4.36 0.37
N GLU A 40 -8.39 -5.49 0.27
CA GLU A 40 -9.84 -5.51 0.08
C GLU A 40 -10.58 -4.86 1.26
N LEU A 41 -10.16 -5.15 2.50
CA LEU A 41 -10.77 -4.56 3.70
C LEU A 41 -10.46 -3.07 3.84
N ILE A 42 -9.23 -2.64 3.51
CA ILE A 42 -8.88 -1.21 3.50
C ILE A 42 -9.72 -0.47 2.44
N LEU A 43 -9.88 -1.04 1.25
CA LEU A 43 -10.72 -0.47 0.20
C LEU A 43 -12.18 -0.32 0.67
N ALA A 44 -12.75 -1.37 1.27
CA ALA A 44 -14.08 -1.32 1.84
C ALA A 44 -14.20 -0.23 2.91
N LEU A 45 -13.26 -0.16 3.85
CA LEU A 45 -13.23 0.87 4.90
C LEU A 45 -13.18 2.29 4.33
N ILE A 46 -12.35 2.53 3.32
CA ILE A 46 -12.26 3.82 2.64
C ILE A 46 -13.62 4.20 2.05
N LEU A 47 -14.27 3.30 1.31
CA LEU A 47 -15.54 3.58 0.64
C LEU A 47 -16.71 3.79 1.61
N LEU A 48 -16.74 3.02 2.70
CA LEU A 48 -17.73 3.18 3.77
C LEU A 48 -17.58 4.52 4.48
N ASN A 49 -16.34 4.95 4.73
CA ASN A 49 -16.05 6.19 5.46
C ASN A 49 -15.90 7.43 4.56
N LEU A 50 -15.97 7.28 3.23
CA LEU A 50 -15.67 8.35 2.28
C LEU A 50 -16.53 9.60 2.52
N ASN A 51 -17.83 9.43 2.79
CA ASN A 51 -18.71 10.55 3.08
C ASN A 51 -18.34 11.29 4.37
N ALA A 52 -17.91 10.56 5.40
CA ALA A 52 -17.49 11.14 6.67
C ALA A 52 -16.12 11.80 6.56
N TRP A 53 -15.20 11.23 5.76
CA TRP A 53 -13.86 11.75 5.53
C TRP A 53 -13.89 13.17 4.94
N PHE A 54 -14.86 13.47 4.07
CA PHE A 54 -15.03 14.79 3.47
C PHE A 54 -16.11 15.66 4.13
N LYS A 55 -16.66 15.25 5.29
CA LYS A 55 -17.57 16.09 6.05
C LYS A 55 -16.78 17.21 6.74
N SER A 56 -17.14 18.46 6.45
CA SER A 56 -16.48 19.66 7.00
C SER A 56 -14.95 19.64 6.80
N PRO A 57 -14.45 19.62 5.55
CA PRO A 57 -13.04 19.33 5.26
C PRO A 57 -12.06 20.36 5.81
N PHE A 58 -12.52 21.59 6.08
CA PHE A 58 -11.72 22.67 6.64
C PHE A 58 -11.80 22.78 8.17
N ALA A 59 -12.47 21.84 8.85
CA ALA A 59 -12.40 21.78 10.31
C ALA A 59 -10.94 21.58 10.75
N TRP A 60 -10.55 22.22 11.86
CA TRP A 60 -9.15 22.24 12.30
C TRP A 60 -8.53 20.84 12.42
N HIS A 61 -9.30 19.87 12.94
CA HIS A 61 -8.86 18.48 13.08
C HIS A 61 -8.71 17.76 11.73
N GLN A 62 -9.57 18.08 10.75
CA GLN A 62 -9.45 17.55 9.39
C GLN A 62 -8.20 18.10 8.72
N VAL A 63 -7.93 19.40 8.83
CA VAL A 63 -6.72 20.03 8.26
C VAL A 63 -5.46 19.37 8.84
N ILE A 64 -5.39 19.17 10.16
CA ILE A 64 -4.27 18.46 10.79
C ILE A 64 -4.17 17.03 10.25
N SER A 65 -5.29 16.31 10.16
CA SER A 65 -5.31 14.94 9.61
C SER A 65 -4.80 14.89 8.17
N TRP A 66 -5.21 15.81 7.31
CA TRP A 66 -4.74 15.90 5.92
C TRP A 66 -3.24 16.21 5.84
N ILE A 67 -2.74 17.13 6.66
CA ILE A 67 -1.30 17.42 6.74
C ILE A 67 -0.52 16.18 7.14
N LEU A 68 -0.96 15.47 8.19
CA LEU A 68 -0.33 14.23 8.64
C LEU A 68 -0.38 13.13 7.57
N LEU A 69 -1.51 12.99 6.87
CA LEU A 69 -1.67 12.03 5.78
C LEU A 69 -0.66 12.30 4.67
N VAL A 70 -0.52 13.56 4.24
CA VAL A 70 0.45 13.95 3.20
C VAL A 70 1.88 13.77 3.71
N ALA A 71 2.16 14.11 4.96
CA ALA A 71 3.47 13.92 5.57
C ALA A 71 3.88 12.44 5.61
N ALA A 72 2.95 11.52 5.86
CA ALA A 72 3.21 10.07 5.84
C ALA A 72 3.59 9.54 4.44
N LEU A 73 3.25 10.26 3.36
CA LEU A 73 3.69 9.89 2.01
C LEU A 73 5.18 10.16 1.77
N VAL A 74 5.80 11.04 2.56
CA VAL A 74 7.22 11.39 2.44
C VAL A 74 8.12 10.18 2.75
N PRO A 75 8.04 9.53 3.93
CA PRO A 75 8.87 8.37 4.23
C PRO A 75 8.55 7.18 3.30
N LEU A 76 7.29 7.00 2.91
CA LEU A 76 6.87 6.02 1.91
C LEU A 76 7.61 6.24 0.57
N GLY A 77 7.59 7.46 0.04
CA GLY A 77 8.22 7.80 -1.23
C GLY A 77 9.75 7.61 -1.20
N PHE A 78 10.42 8.11 -0.17
CA PHE A 78 11.87 7.90 0.00
C PHE A 78 12.23 6.43 0.22
N GLY A 79 11.40 5.68 0.95
CA GLY A 79 11.56 4.26 1.19
C GLY A 79 11.48 3.45 -0.10
N VAL A 80 10.43 3.64 -0.89
CA VAL A 80 10.23 2.95 -2.18
C VAL A 80 11.35 3.31 -3.16
N ARG A 81 11.72 4.59 -3.26
CA ARG A 81 12.82 5.04 -4.13
C ARG A 81 14.14 4.38 -3.74
N SER A 82 14.45 4.33 -2.44
CA SER A 82 15.69 3.73 -1.95
C SER A 82 15.73 2.23 -2.20
N LEU A 83 14.63 1.50 -1.99
CA LEU A 83 14.54 0.07 -2.31
C LEU A 83 14.70 -0.20 -3.81
N THR A 84 14.06 0.60 -4.65
CA THR A 84 14.06 0.39 -6.10
C THR A 84 15.43 0.72 -6.73
N THR A 85 16.09 1.79 -6.25
CA THR A 85 17.37 2.25 -6.82
C THR A 85 18.60 1.57 -6.20
N ARG A 86 18.58 1.28 -4.90
CA ARG A 86 19.74 0.75 -4.16
C ARG A 86 19.60 -0.72 -3.77
N GLY A 87 18.38 -1.25 -3.71
CA GLY A 87 18.12 -2.63 -3.29
C GLY A 87 18.39 -3.70 -4.37
N LYS A 88 18.81 -3.30 -5.58
CA LYS A 88 19.08 -4.17 -6.74
C LYS A 88 18.00 -5.27 -6.88
N PRO A 89 16.72 -4.91 -7.10
CA PRO A 89 15.65 -5.87 -7.13
C PRO A 89 15.88 -6.92 -8.23
N ALA A 90 16.04 -8.19 -7.86
CA ALA A 90 16.22 -9.26 -8.82
C ALA A 90 14.91 -9.50 -9.59
N ARG A 91 14.99 -9.68 -10.91
CA ARG A 91 13.82 -9.94 -11.79
C ARG A 91 13.01 -11.14 -11.28
N GLN A 92 13.69 -12.18 -10.79
CA GLN A 92 13.12 -13.35 -10.15
C GLN A 92 14.00 -13.80 -8.98
N ARG A 93 13.39 -14.04 -7.81
CA ARG A 93 13.97 -14.84 -6.73
C ARG A 93 13.29 -16.21 -6.79
N ALA A 94 14.08 -17.27 -6.98
CA ALA A 94 13.54 -18.63 -7.08
C ALA A 94 12.75 -18.96 -5.80
N GLY A 95 11.51 -19.45 -5.94
CA GLY A 95 10.63 -19.80 -4.82
C GLY A 95 9.63 -18.71 -4.36
N GLU A 96 9.93 -17.43 -4.59
CA GLU A 96 9.19 -16.29 -3.99
C GLU A 96 8.39 -15.47 -5.03
N GLN A 97 7.62 -16.15 -5.87
CA GLN A 97 6.81 -15.52 -6.93
C GLN A 97 5.71 -14.56 -6.45
N GLN A 98 5.45 -14.55 -5.14
CA GLN A 98 4.45 -13.71 -4.50
C GLN A 98 4.95 -12.28 -4.22
N LEU A 99 6.27 -12.07 -4.12
CA LEU A 99 6.83 -10.76 -3.82
C LEU A 99 6.64 -9.78 -4.99
N LEU A 100 6.22 -8.55 -4.67
CA LEU A 100 6.22 -7.44 -5.63
C LEU A 100 7.66 -7.08 -6.03
N GLY A 101 7.83 -6.44 -7.18
CA GLY A 101 9.16 -6.18 -7.75
C GLY A 101 10.14 -5.50 -6.78
N PHE A 102 9.66 -4.53 -6.00
CA PHE A 102 10.46 -3.82 -5.01
C PHE A 102 10.74 -4.61 -3.72
N GLU A 103 9.99 -5.69 -3.45
CA GLU A 103 10.20 -6.57 -2.28
C GLU A 103 11.30 -7.61 -2.55
N LYS A 104 11.74 -7.77 -3.81
CA LYS A 104 12.82 -8.68 -4.22
C LYS A 104 14.21 -8.08 -4.06
N THR A 105 14.44 -7.28 -3.03
CA THR A 105 15.76 -6.68 -2.79
C THR A 105 16.78 -7.76 -2.48
N THR A 106 17.92 -7.70 -3.16
CA THR A 106 19.03 -8.65 -2.98
C THR A 106 20.15 -8.09 -2.11
N ALA A 107 20.13 -6.79 -1.85
CA ALA A 107 21.07 -6.09 -1.00
C ALA A 107 20.34 -5.29 0.08
N LEU A 108 20.92 -5.27 1.28
CA LEU A 108 20.45 -4.45 2.38
C LEU A 108 20.69 -2.97 2.06
N VAL A 109 19.65 -2.14 2.21
CA VAL A 109 19.74 -0.68 2.02
C VAL A 109 19.87 -0.02 3.40
N THR A 110 21.00 0.61 3.68
CA THR A 110 21.30 1.28 4.97
C THR A 110 21.55 2.78 4.83
N SER A 111 21.25 3.36 3.66
CA SER A 111 21.56 4.74 3.33
C SER A 111 20.30 5.54 2.95
N GLY A 112 20.38 6.86 3.03
CA GLY A 112 19.20 7.72 2.87
C GLY A 112 18.25 7.55 4.06
N ILE A 113 16.95 7.42 3.80
CA ILE A 113 15.95 7.29 4.87
C ILE A 113 16.15 6.01 5.72
N TYR A 114 16.68 4.93 5.13
CA TYR A 114 16.97 3.69 5.83
C TYR A 114 18.12 3.78 6.84
N ALA A 115 18.90 4.87 6.84
CA ALA A 115 19.88 5.15 7.88
C ALA A 115 19.21 5.58 9.20
N TYR A 116 18.00 6.14 9.13
CA TYR A 116 17.27 6.70 10.27
C TYR A 116 16.09 5.82 10.70
N ILE A 117 15.37 5.24 9.74
CA ILE A 117 14.16 4.44 10.00
C ILE A 117 14.32 3.08 9.33
N ARG A 118 14.24 1.99 10.11
CA ARG A 118 14.41 0.62 9.58
C ARG A 118 13.29 0.19 8.63
N HIS A 119 12.06 0.64 8.91
CA HIS A 119 10.88 0.33 8.10
C HIS A 119 10.09 1.59 7.75
N PRO A 120 10.63 2.45 6.85
CA PRO A 120 10.04 3.74 6.52
C PRO A 120 8.69 3.61 5.80
N LEU A 121 8.34 2.43 5.28
CA LEU A 121 7.03 2.15 4.68
C LEU A 121 5.92 1.91 5.73
N TYR A 122 6.28 1.73 7.00
CA TYR A 122 5.33 1.54 8.11
C TYR A 122 5.20 2.79 9.00
N SER A 123 5.89 3.88 8.64
CA SER A 123 5.89 5.16 9.36
C SER A 123 4.89 6.12 8.72
#